data_AF-A0A9E5SIV4-F1
#
_entry.id   AF-A0A9E5SIV4-F1
#
_cell.length_a   1.000
_cell.length_b   1.000
_cell.length_c   1.000
_cell.angle_alpha   90.00
_cell.angle_beta   90.00
_cell.angle_gamma   90.00
#
_symmetry.space_group_name_H-M   'P 1'
#
loop_
_entity.id
_entity.type
_entity.pdbx_description
1 polymer ?
#
loop_
_entity_poly.entity_id
_entity_poly.type
_entity_poly.pdbx_seq_one_letter_code
_entity_poly.pdbx_strand_id
1 'polypeptide(L)'
;MKKCPVCGVMMGDNVARCFMCKYDFQKAAREGEDAAKQEATQNIKKVEEEVSSRVSEKKAEEERFLEEIKERNQRELEALNQRLEEEKIRIESEYVEVRKKALEQKSKLEKELDIVRNQISAEKNKITDYSAEGQKIIEEAQKAAEIEKENILKEAQSQTEKLAHQVQKEYKEAMALKQQMLEEAKLAEEAAIKLREEAQKSILEKEAVDKELLALKATLDETTSYAAELARSEAIKSKQDALAEEEAKLAEAEKKRQEILAQSEAVAKEIDQTRIQAESELGLYIAEAKKSIAEAEKAQADFAQLSEDMRQMSEQKKELEEEYKAISEKLEKAQEESENIFAGAEQARKEASAESERIMAEATEMLEKAKQESEQMLSESLMKKQEIDLQINALIVDFEKAQENYETETKRMTDELVEAKAIIEDSKKALKSAEVEAEVIIFEAEKRAITLKEQAISESDKGKMEKLMKEKDQQIQEMTEAKKDAELKISLLENQIEDLRKAIEDIRMLGPGSGSASYEAMDYEVETIPHNVSGEVDAAAMSKILAARAKDGWKLHSLINDEGGRMLASMGTTATFSLASGAKMKEDRVIMVFEKPKKK
;
A
#
# COMPACT_ATOMS: atom_id res chain seq x y z
N MET A 1 -74.52 -53.61 -62.03
CA MET A 1 -74.07 -54.74 -62.87
C MET A 1 -72.57 -54.60 -63.00
N LYS A 2 -71.79 -55.59 -62.55
CA LYS A 2 -70.32 -55.61 -62.56
C LYS A 2 -69.79 -56.67 -63.51
N LYS A 3 -68.63 -56.43 -64.10
CA LYS A 3 -68.02 -57.33 -65.10
C LYS A 3 -66.97 -58.21 -64.40
N CYS A 4 -66.98 -59.55 -64.59
CA CYS A 4 -65.87 -60.37 -64.05
C CYS A 4 -64.56 -59.91 -64.69
N PRO A 5 -63.55 -59.50 -63.91
CA PRO A 5 -62.28 -59.03 -64.45
C PRO A 5 -61.53 -60.13 -65.21
N VAL A 6 -61.84 -61.40 -64.93
CA VAL A 6 -61.22 -62.56 -65.56
C VAL A 6 -61.90 -63.00 -66.86
N CYS A 7 -63.24 -62.94 -66.96
CA CYS A 7 -63.96 -63.48 -68.13
C CYS A 7 -64.87 -62.48 -68.85
N GLY A 8 -64.96 -61.24 -68.38
CA GLY A 8 -65.70 -60.18 -69.06
C GLY A 8 -67.23 -60.32 -69.03
N VAL A 9 -67.75 -61.35 -68.37
CA VAL A 9 -69.20 -61.59 -68.28
C VAL A 9 -69.82 -60.58 -67.31
N MET A 10 -70.91 -59.95 -67.76
CA MET A 10 -71.71 -59.01 -66.97
C MET A 10 -72.55 -59.78 -65.94
N MET A 11 -72.40 -59.44 -64.67
CA MET A 11 -73.10 -60.06 -63.54
C MET A 11 -73.76 -59.00 -62.65
N GLY A 12 -74.78 -59.39 -61.89
CA GLY A 12 -75.38 -58.51 -60.88
C GLY A 12 -74.35 -58.14 -59.80
N ASP A 13 -74.47 -56.95 -59.20
CA ASP A 13 -73.48 -56.46 -58.22
C ASP A 13 -73.42 -57.34 -56.96
N ASN A 14 -74.52 -58.02 -56.65
CA ASN A 14 -74.71 -58.89 -55.48
C ASN A 14 -74.02 -60.27 -55.62
N VAL A 15 -73.39 -60.56 -56.77
CA VAL A 15 -72.75 -61.86 -57.04
C VAL A 15 -71.34 -61.90 -56.41
N ALA A 16 -71.16 -62.69 -55.35
CA ALA A 16 -69.89 -62.80 -54.60
C ALA A 16 -68.79 -63.57 -55.37
N ARG A 17 -69.19 -64.53 -56.21
CA ARG A 17 -68.29 -65.25 -57.13
C ARG A 17 -68.84 -65.26 -58.54
N CYS A 18 -67.99 -64.96 -59.50
CA CYS A 18 -68.41 -65.02 -60.88
C CYS A 18 -68.86 -66.44 -61.29
N PHE A 19 -70.02 -66.57 -61.91
CA PHE A 19 -70.54 -67.86 -62.34
C PHE A 19 -69.66 -68.60 -63.36
N MET A 20 -69.05 -67.86 -64.29
CA MET A 20 -68.22 -68.40 -65.38
C MET A 20 -66.79 -68.70 -64.92
N CYS A 21 -66.16 -67.73 -64.26
CA CYS A 21 -64.74 -67.74 -63.94
C CYS A 21 -64.45 -68.16 -62.47
N LYS A 22 -65.51 -68.35 -61.66
CA LYS A 22 -65.46 -68.62 -60.19
C LYS A 22 -64.64 -67.63 -59.36
N TYR A 23 -64.19 -66.52 -59.96
CA TYR A 23 -63.45 -65.45 -59.30
C TYR A 23 -64.21 -64.89 -58.11
N ASP A 24 -63.57 -64.88 -56.94
CA ASP A 24 -64.12 -64.46 -55.65
C ASP A 24 -63.75 -63.01 -55.35
N PHE A 25 -64.76 -62.14 -55.44
CA PHE A 25 -64.57 -60.70 -55.30
C PHE A 25 -64.32 -60.27 -53.85
N GLN A 26 -64.61 -61.12 -52.86
CA GLN A 26 -64.41 -60.79 -51.44
C GLN A 26 -63.00 -61.13 -50.95
N LYS A 27 -62.35 -62.14 -51.53
CA LYS A 27 -61.00 -62.56 -51.14
C LYS A 27 -59.94 -61.56 -51.60
N ALA A 28 -60.09 -61.01 -52.80
CA ALA A 28 -59.19 -60.00 -53.36
C ALA A 28 -59.21 -58.65 -52.59
N ALA A 29 -60.30 -58.32 -51.89
CA ALA A 29 -60.39 -57.08 -51.12
C ALA A 29 -59.65 -57.15 -49.76
N ARG A 30 -59.53 -58.33 -49.16
CA ARG A 30 -58.84 -58.52 -47.86
C ARG A 30 -57.33 -58.66 -47.99
N GLU A 31 -56.84 -59.32 -49.05
CA GLU A 31 -55.40 -59.49 -49.29
C GLU A 31 -54.68 -58.14 -49.56
N GLY A 32 -55.39 -57.13 -50.08
CA GLY A 32 -54.85 -55.77 -50.23
C GLY A 32 -54.73 -54.99 -48.91
N GLU A 33 -55.55 -55.31 -47.90
CA GLU A 33 -55.56 -54.62 -46.60
C GLU A 33 -54.44 -55.11 -45.66
N ASP A 34 -54.12 -56.41 -45.73
CA ASP A 34 -53.06 -57.02 -44.91
C ASP A 34 -51.66 -56.68 -45.43
N ALA A 35 -51.48 -56.55 -46.75
CA ALA A 35 -50.23 -56.08 -47.35
C ALA A 35 -49.93 -54.61 -46.96
N ALA A 36 -50.96 -53.75 -46.99
CA ALA A 36 -50.82 -52.34 -46.58
C ALA A 36 -50.43 -52.19 -45.09
N LYS A 37 -50.93 -53.07 -44.20
CA LYS A 37 -50.57 -53.05 -42.77
C LYS A 37 -49.13 -53.48 -42.51
N GLN A 38 -48.62 -54.47 -43.24
CA GLN A 38 -47.24 -54.94 -43.10
C GLN A 38 -46.23 -53.91 -43.61
N GLU A 39 -46.56 -53.23 -44.71
CA GLU A 39 -45.71 -52.17 -45.26
C GLU A 39 -45.71 -50.93 -44.36
N ALA A 40 -46.85 -50.57 -43.77
CA ALA A 40 -46.93 -49.52 -42.75
C ALA A 40 -46.08 -49.84 -41.51
N THR A 41 -46.09 -51.09 -41.03
CA THR A 41 -45.29 -51.46 -39.84
C THR A 41 -43.78 -51.54 -40.12
N GLN A 42 -43.36 -51.95 -41.31
CA GLN A 42 -41.94 -51.92 -41.67
C GLN A 42 -41.42 -50.48 -41.86
N ASN A 43 -42.24 -49.59 -42.43
CA ASN A 43 -41.88 -48.19 -42.54
C ASN A 43 -41.79 -47.51 -41.16
N ILE A 44 -42.69 -47.82 -40.23
CA ILE A 44 -42.59 -47.32 -38.84
C ILE A 44 -41.28 -47.80 -38.18
N LYS A 45 -40.92 -49.08 -38.31
CA LYS A 45 -39.67 -49.60 -37.73
C LYS A 45 -38.40 -48.98 -38.32
N LYS A 46 -38.35 -48.79 -39.64
CA LYS A 46 -37.20 -48.11 -40.28
C LYS A 46 -37.10 -46.66 -39.83
N VAL A 47 -38.24 -45.97 -39.68
CA VAL A 47 -38.28 -44.60 -39.16
C VAL A 47 -37.83 -44.57 -37.69
N GLU A 48 -38.23 -45.54 -36.85
CA GLU A 48 -37.79 -45.64 -35.46
C GLU A 48 -36.28 -45.89 -35.33
N GLU A 49 -35.70 -46.80 -36.12
CA GLU A 49 -34.26 -47.06 -36.13
C GLU A 49 -33.46 -45.85 -36.61
N GLU A 50 -33.93 -45.15 -37.64
CA GLU A 50 -33.30 -43.94 -38.16
C GLU A 50 -33.43 -42.76 -37.18
N VAL A 51 -34.54 -42.65 -36.45
CA VAL A 51 -34.70 -41.66 -35.36
C VAL A 51 -33.79 -41.99 -34.19
N SER A 52 -33.63 -43.27 -33.84
CA SER A 52 -32.77 -43.70 -32.73
C SER A 52 -31.28 -43.47 -33.00
N SER A 53 -30.79 -43.82 -34.20
CA SER A 53 -29.39 -43.57 -34.59
C SER A 53 -29.08 -42.07 -34.55
N ARG A 54 -29.97 -41.27 -35.16
CA ARG A 54 -29.95 -39.81 -35.08
C ARG A 54 -29.86 -39.33 -33.62
N VAL A 55 -30.78 -39.74 -32.75
CA VAL A 55 -30.77 -39.29 -31.34
C VAL A 55 -29.45 -39.64 -30.63
N SER A 56 -28.84 -40.80 -30.90
CA SER A 56 -27.55 -41.16 -30.31
C SER A 56 -26.39 -40.31 -30.81
N GLU A 57 -26.34 -39.99 -32.11
CA GLU A 57 -25.32 -39.14 -32.71
C GLU A 57 -25.39 -37.71 -32.20
N LYS A 58 -26.60 -37.16 -32.06
CA LYS A 58 -26.78 -35.84 -31.42
C LYS A 58 -26.36 -35.80 -29.98
N LYS A 59 -26.67 -36.85 -29.20
CA LYS A 59 -26.26 -36.87 -27.80
C LYS A 59 -24.74 -36.85 -27.71
N ALA A 60 -24.05 -37.59 -28.58
CA ALA A 60 -22.59 -37.55 -28.66
C ALA A 60 -22.06 -36.18 -29.15
N GLU A 61 -22.75 -35.50 -30.07
CA GLU A 61 -22.39 -34.14 -30.52
C GLU A 61 -22.63 -33.08 -29.44
N GLU A 62 -23.77 -33.12 -28.74
CA GLU A 62 -24.10 -32.23 -27.62
C GLU A 62 -23.13 -32.42 -26.46
N GLU A 63 -22.77 -33.67 -26.14
CA GLU A 63 -21.79 -33.97 -25.10
C GLU A 63 -20.39 -33.45 -25.48
N ARG A 64 -19.97 -33.59 -26.74
CA ARG A 64 -18.72 -32.99 -27.24
C ARG A 64 -18.75 -31.46 -27.22
N PHE A 65 -19.88 -30.84 -27.57
CA PHE A 65 -20.04 -29.39 -27.55
C PHE A 65 -20.00 -28.83 -26.12
N LEU A 66 -20.64 -29.53 -25.17
CA LEU A 66 -20.55 -29.19 -23.75
C LEU A 66 -19.13 -29.35 -23.22
N GLU A 67 -18.41 -30.39 -23.65
CA GLU A 67 -17.00 -30.58 -23.29
C GLU A 67 -16.12 -29.47 -23.86
N GLU A 68 -16.36 -29.02 -25.11
CA GLU A 68 -15.64 -27.91 -25.74
C GLU A 68 -15.92 -26.56 -25.05
N ILE A 69 -17.17 -26.30 -24.64
CA ILE A 69 -17.50 -25.11 -23.83
C ILE A 69 -16.80 -25.15 -22.48
N LYS A 70 -16.81 -26.31 -21.80
CA LYS A 70 -16.08 -26.47 -20.54
C LYS A 70 -14.59 -26.21 -20.74
N GLU A 71 -14.00 -26.77 -21.79
CA GLU A 71 -12.58 -26.60 -22.09
C GLU A 71 -12.25 -25.12 -22.42
N ARG A 72 -13.11 -24.42 -23.15
CA ARG A 72 -12.96 -22.98 -23.41
C ARG A 72 -13.06 -22.16 -22.13
N ASN A 73 -14.09 -22.39 -21.31
CA ASN A 73 -14.25 -21.69 -20.04
C ASN A 73 -13.09 -21.99 -19.09
N GLN A 74 -12.56 -23.21 -19.12
CA GLN A 74 -11.40 -23.62 -18.34
C GLN A 74 -10.13 -22.90 -18.82
N ARG A 75 -9.90 -22.77 -20.13
CA ARG A 75 -8.80 -21.96 -20.67
C ARG A 75 -8.93 -20.48 -20.32
N GLU A 76 -10.14 -19.92 -20.36
CA GLU A 76 -10.39 -18.53 -19.97
C GLU A 76 -10.15 -18.31 -18.46
N LEU A 77 -10.55 -19.26 -17.60
CA LEU A 77 -10.24 -19.26 -16.17
C LEU A 77 -8.74 -19.39 -15.92
N GLU A 78 -8.05 -20.27 -16.63
CA GLU A 78 -6.59 -20.42 -16.53
C GLU A 78 -5.85 -19.14 -16.96
N ALA A 79 -6.30 -18.48 -18.04
CA ALA A 79 -5.75 -17.20 -18.48
C ALA A 79 -6.00 -16.07 -17.48
N LEU A 80 -7.18 -16.01 -16.87
CA LEU A 80 -7.49 -15.06 -15.80
C LEU A 80 -6.65 -15.32 -14.55
N ASN A 81 -6.50 -16.58 -14.15
CA ASN A 81 -5.65 -16.96 -13.02
C ASN A 81 -4.17 -16.63 -13.29
N GLN A 82 -3.67 -16.83 -14.51
CA GLN A 82 -2.31 -16.42 -14.89
C GLN A 82 -2.12 -14.91 -14.76
N ARG A 83 -3.06 -14.09 -15.28
CA ARG A 83 -3.00 -12.63 -15.12
C ARG A 83 -3.06 -12.20 -13.66
N LEU A 84 -3.86 -12.88 -12.86
CA LEU A 84 -3.99 -12.59 -11.42
C LEU A 84 -2.70 -12.95 -10.67
N GLU A 85 -2.05 -14.05 -11.02
CA GLU A 85 -0.76 -14.42 -10.43
C GLU A 85 0.37 -13.49 -10.90
N GLU A 86 0.35 -13.01 -12.15
CA GLU A 86 1.27 -11.98 -12.64
C GLU A 86 1.09 -10.64 -11.91
N GLU A 87 -0.15 -10.19 -11.73
CA GLU A 87 -0.49 -8.99 -10.93
C GLU A 87 -0.05 -9.16 -9.47
N LYS A 88 -0.26 -10.34 -8.89
CA LYS A 88 0.16 -10.66 -7.52
C LYS A 88 1.68 -10.62 -7.40
N ILE A 89 2.42 -11.23 -8.33
CA ILE A 89 3.89 -11.16 -8.37
C ILE A 89 4.36 -9.72 -8.53
N ARG A 90 3.70 -8.92 -9.38
CA ARG A 90 4.00 -7.49 -9.54
C ARG A 90 3.82 -6.74 -8.23
N ILE A 91 2.67 -6.88 -7.58
CA ILE A 91 2.37 -6.24 -6.28
C ILE A 91 3.35 -6.71 -5.19
N GLU A 92 3.66 -8.00 -5.12
CA GLU A 92 4.64 -8.54 -4.17
C GLU A 92 6.04 -7.96 -4.41
N SER A 93 6.47 -7.82 -5.67
CA SER A 93 7.74 -7.20 -6.03
C SER A 93 7.79 -5.71 -5.68
N GLU A 94 6.73 -4.96 -5.99
CA GLU A 94 6.59 -3.54 -5.61
C GLU A 94 6.62 -3.38 -4.08
N TYR A 95 5.93 -4.25 -3.35
CA TYR A 95 5.94 -4.26 -1.89
C TYR A 95 7.33 -4.56 -1.32
N VAL A 96 8.06 -5.52 -1.89
CA VAL A 96 9.44 -5.82 -1.50
C VAL A 96 10.36 -4.64 -1.78
N GLU A 97 10.22 -3.96 -2.92
CA GLU A 97 11.01 -2.76 -3.22
C GLU A 97 10.72 -1.60 -2.26
N VAL A 98 9.46 -1.33 -1.97
CA VAL A 98 9.06 -0.31 -0.99
C VAL A 98 9.62 -0.65 0.39
N ARG A 99 9.50 -1.91 0.81
CA ARG A 99 10.07 -2.38 2.09
C ARG A 99 11.59 -2.26 2.12
N LYS A 100 12.28 -2.57 1.01
CA LYS A 100 13.74 -2.41 0.88
C LYS A 100 14.14 -0.93 0.99
N LYS A 101 13.45 -0.03 0.28
CA LYS A 101 13.68 1.43 0.36
C LYS A 101 13.45 1.95 1.78
N ALA A 102 12.40 1.50 2.45
CA ALA A 102 12.12 1.86 3.84
C ALA A 102 13.22 1.37 4.80
N LEU A 103 13.72 0.14 4.62
CA LEU A 103 14.83 -0.40 5.41
C LEU A 103 16.16 0.34 5.14
N GLU A 104 16.44 0.71 3.88
CA GLU A 104 17.62 1.51 3.53
C GLU A 104 17.55 2.91 4.14
N GLN A 105 16.39 3.57 4.11
CA GLN A 105 16.18 4.86 4.78
C GLN A 105 16.34 4.73 6.30
N LYS A 106 15.76 3.69 6.91
CA LYS A 106 15.94 3.41 8.34
C LYS A 106 17.41 3.20 8.69
N SER A 107 18.16 2.44 7.90
CA SER A 107 19.60 2.22 8.11
C SER A 107 20.41 3.52 7.96
N LYS A 108 20.04 4.41 7.03
CA LYS A 108 20.67 5.73 6.90
C LYS A 108 20.42 6.60 8.14
N LEU A 109 19.17 6.66 8.60
CA LEU A 109 18.80 7.41 9.80
C LEU A 109 19.47 6.84 11.07
N GLU A 110 19.61 5.52 11.19
CA GLU A 110 20.35 4.89 12.29
C GLU A 110 21.83 5.28 12.27
N LYS A 111 22.47 5.31 11.09
CA LYS A 111 23.86 5.78 10.95
C LYS A 111 24.00 7.27 11.30
N GLU A 112 23.06 8.11 10.86
CA GLU A 112 23.04 9.53 11.21
C GLU A 112 22.85 9.73 12.72
N LEU A 113 21.94 8.98 13.35
CA LEU A 113 21.77 8.98 14.80
C LEU A 113 23.03 8.55 15.56
N ASP A 114 23.75 7.53 15.07
CA ASP A 114 25.00 7.11 15.69
C ASP A 114 26.11 8.15 15.52
N ILE A 115 26.17 8.85 14.38
CA ILE A 115 27.07 9.99 14.19
C ILE A 115 26.75 11.10 15.20
N VAL A 116 25.47 11.46 15.35
CA VAL A 116 25.03 12.48 16.32
C VAL A 116 25.32 12.04 17.75
N ARG A 117 25.07 10.77 18.11
CA ARG A 117 25.43 10.23 19.44
C ARG A 117 26.93 10.31 19.71
N ASN A 118 27.76 10.00 18.72
CA ASN A 118 29.21 10.09 18.84
C ASN A 118 29.69 11.54 18.95
N GLN A 119 29.04 12.48 18.28
CA GLN A 119 29.30 13.91 18.45
C GLN A 119 28.91 14.39 19.85
N ILE A 120 27.72 14.00 20.33
CA ILE A 120 27.28 14.33 21.70
C ILE A 120 28.22 13.74 22.74
N SER A 121 28.68 12.49 22.57
CA SER A 121 29.63 11.88 23.51
C SER A 121 30.99 12.57 23.48
N ALA A 122 31.48 12.95 22.29
CA ALA A 122 32.72 13.71 22.15
C ALA A 122 32.62 15.10 22.79
N GLU A 123 31.53 15.84 22.56
CA GLU A 123 31.30 17.15 23.18
C GLU A 123 31.11 17.02 24.71
N LYS A 124 30.43 15.97 25.17
CA LYS A 124 30.30 15.69 26.60
C LYS A 124 31.66 15.42 27.25
N ASN A 125 32.54 14.68 26.58
CA ASN A 125 33.90 14.45 27.06
C ASN A 125 34.72 15.75 27.10
N LYS A 126 34.61 16.62 26.08
CA LYS A 126 35.23 17.95 26.11
C LYS A 126 34.73 18.79 27.27
N ILE A 127 33.42 18.80 27.54
CA ILE A 127 32.84 19.52 28.69
C ILE A 127 33.40 18.97 30.01
N THR A 128 33.53 17.64 30.15
CA THR A 128 34.14 17.07 31.35
C THR A 128 35.62 17.42 31.48
N ASP A 129 36.36 17.45 30.37
CA ASP A 129 37.78 17.82 30.36
C ASP A 129 37.95 19.31 30.70
N TYR A 130 37.17 20.21 30.11
CA TYR A 130 37.15 21.63 30.45
C TYR A 130 36.71 21.89 31.88
N SER A 131 35.76 21.11 32.41
CA SER A 131 35.37 21.21 33.81
C SER A 131 36.49 20.77 34.75
N ALA A 132 37.25 19.73 34.40
CA ALA A 132 38.39 19.26 35.18
C ALA A 132 39.57 20.23 35.11
N GLU A 133 39.84 20.81 33.94
CA GLU A 133 40.84 21.88 33.77
C GLU A 133 40.42 23.15 34.53
N GLY A 134 39.15 23.56 34.45
CA GLY A 134 38.60 24.68 35.21
C GLY A 134 38.73 24.48 36.72
N GLN A 135 38.48 23.27 37.22
CA GLN A 135 38.70 22.95 38.63
C GLN A 135 40.18 23.02 39.03
N LYS A 136 41.10 22.53 38.18
CA LYS A 136 42.54 22.66 38.43
C LYS A 136 42.98 24.12 38.47
N ILE A 137 42.51 24.95 37.55
CA ILE A 137 42.83 26.38 37.52
C ILE A 137 42.30 27.07 38.78
N ILE A 138 41.08 26.74 39.24
CA ILE A 138 40.53 27.28 40.48
C ILE A 138 41.33 26.83 41.70
N GLU A 139 41.72 25.55 41.78
CA GLU A 139 42.57 25.04 42.87
C GLU A 139 43.97 25.66 42.88
N GLU A 140 44.58 25.86 41.70
CA GLU A 140 45.88 26.53 41.55
C GLU A 140 45.79 28.01 41.94
N ALA A 141 44.73 28.71 41.53
CA ALA A 141 44.47 30.09 41.93
C ALA A 141 44.22 30.23 43.44
N GLN A 142 43.48 29.28 44.05
CA GLN A 142 43.28 29.26 45.51
C GLN A 142 44.59 29.03 46.27
N LYS A 143 45.43 28.08 45.81
CA LYS A 143 46.75 27.85 46.40
C LYS A 143 47.66 29.07 46.24
N ALA A 144 47.66 29.71 45.08
CA ALA A 144 48.43 30.94 44.86
C ALA A 144 47.96 32.07 45.77
N ALA A 145 46.64 32.27 45.92
CA ALA A 145 46.06 33.25 46.82
C ALA A 145 46.35 32.96 48.30
N GLU A 146 46.36 31.69 48.72
CA GLU A 146 46.76 31.30 50.08
C GLU A 146 48.23 31.59 50.35
N ILE A 147 49.11 31.27 49.40
CA ILE A 147 50.56 31.58 49.48
C ILE A 147 50.77 33.09 49.56
N GLU A 148 50.08 33.87 48.72
CA GLU A 148 50.18 35.33 48.72
C GLU A 148 49.65 35.94 50.03
N LYS A 149 48.51 35.43 50.54
CA LYS A 149 47.98 35.82 51.85
C LYS A 149 48.97 35.51 52.98
N GLU A 150 49.62 34.35 52.95
CA GLU A 150 50.62 33.98 53.96
C GLU A 150 51.87 34.88 53.87
N ASN A 151 52.30 35.25 52.66
CA ASN A 151 53.40 36.18 52.44
C ASN A 151 53.05 37.59 52.95
N ILE A 152 51.85 38.10 52.67
CA ILE A 152 51.37 39.38 53.18
C ILE A 152 51.31 39.35 54.71
N LEU A 153 50.86 38.26 55.31
CA LEU A 153 50.85 38.11 56.78
C LEU A 153 52.26 38.10 57.37
N LYS A 154 53.22 37.39 56.75
CA LYS A 154 54.62 37.38 57.18
C LYS A 154 55.28 38.75 57.05
N GLU A 155 55.01 39.46 55.95
CA GLU A 155 55.53 40.79 55.72
C GLU A 155 54.92 41.80 56.71
N ALA A 156 53.62 41.74 56.94
CA ALA A 156 52.94 42.55 57.95
C ALA A 156 53.48 42.26 59.37
N GLN A 157 53.73 40.99 59.71
CA GLN A 157 54.36 40.61 60.97
C GLN A 157 55.78 41.17 61.07
N SER A 158 56.60 41.04 60.02
CA SER A 158 57.96 41.59 59.99
C SER A 158 57.98 43.11 60.12
N GLN A 159 57.07 43.82 59.45
CA GLN A 159 56.93 45.27 59.57
C GLN A 159 56.47 45.67 60.98
N THR A 160 55.53 44.92 61.56
CA THR A 160 55.06 45.17 62.94
C THR A 160 56.16 44.92 63.97
N GLU A 161 56.99 43.88 63.79
CA GLU A 161 58.15 43.60 64.63
C GLU A 161 59.23 44.69 64.49
N LYS A 162 59.52 45.15 63.26
CA LYS A 162 60.44 46.26 63.02
C LYS A 162 59.97 47.56 63.68
N LEU A 163 58.67 47.88 63.54
CA LEU A 163 58.05 49.02 64.22
C LEU A 163 58.11 48.87 65.74
N ALA A 164 57.81 47.69 66.28
CA ALA A 164 57.90 47.44 67.72
C ALA A 164 59.34 47.59 68.24
N HIS A 165 60.34 47.13 67.49
CA HIS A 165 61.74 47.35 67.84
C HIS A 165 62.17 48.81 67.74
N GLN A 166 61.72 49.53 66.72
CA GLN A 166 62.01 50.95 66.57
C GLN A 166 61.37 51.76 67.71
N VAL A 167 60.10 51.50 68.05
CA VAL A 167 59.43 52.13 69.19
C VAL A 167 60.12 51.79 70.51
N GLN A 168 60.58 50.55 70.71
CA GLN A 168 61.36 50.20 71.90
C GLN A 168 62.71 50.91 71.96
N LYS A 169 63.37 51.10 70.82
CA LYS A 169 64.65 51.81 70.72
C LYS A 169 64.45 53.30 71.03
N GLU A 170 63.49 53.95 70.38
CA GLU A 170 63.12 55.35 70.61
C GLU A 170 62.66 55.56 72.06
N TYR A 171 61.90 54.63 72.65
CA TYR A 171 61.51 54.69 74.06
C TYR A 171 62.71 54.57 75.01
N LYS A 172 63.67 53.68 74.72
CA LYS A 172 64.92 53.55 75.51
C LYS A 172 65.79 54.80 75.38
N GLU A 173 65.91 55.36 74.18
CA GLU A 173 66.66 56.59 73.91
C GLU A 173 66.00 57.79 74.60
N ALA A 174 64.68 57.92 74.54
CA ALA A 174 63.93 58.96 75.24
C ALA A 174 64.05 58.83 76.77
N MET A 175 64.04 57.61 77.30
CA MET A 175 64.26 57.37 78.74
C MET A 175 65.69 57.67 79.16
N ALA A 176 66.69 57.32 78.34
CA ALA A 176 68.09 57.66 78.58
C ALA A 176 68.31 59.18 78.54
N LEU A 177 67.71 59.88 77.57
CA LEU A 177 67.76 61.34 77.47
C LEU A 177 67.09 62.01 78.67
N LYS A 178 65.93 61.50 79.11
CA LYS A 178 65.25 61.96 80.33
C LYS A 178 66.12 61.77 81.56
N GLN A 179 66.83 60.64 81.65
CA GLN A 179 67.74 60.35 82.76
C GLN A 179 68.96 61.28 82.75
N GLN A 180 69.54 61.53 81.58
CA GLN A 180 70.62 62.48 81.39
C GLN A 180 70.18 63.90 81.78
N MET A 181 69.00 64.34 81.35
CA MET A 181 68.46 65.64 81.76
C MET A 181 68.22 65.74 83.28
N LEU A 182 67.81 64.65 83.94
CA LEU A 182 67.66 64.62 85.39
C LEU A 182 69.01 64.66 86.12
N GLU A 183 70.05 64.04 85.57
CA GLU A 183 71.40 64.12 86.10
C GLU A 183 72.02 65.51 85.88
N GLU A 184 71.84 66.10 84.71
CA GLU A 184 72.24 67.49 84.44
C GLU A 184 71.50 68.48 85.33
N ALA A 185 70.20 68.27 85.57
CA ALA A 185 69.42 69.09 86.51
C ALA A 185 69.94 68.95 87.96
N LYS A 186 70.31 67.74 88.40
CA LYS A 186 70.93 67.53 89.72
C LYS A 186 72.29 68.18 89.84
N LEU A 187 73.14 68.06 88.82
CA LEU A 187 74.45 68.72 88.78
C LEU A 187 74.30 70.25 88.79
N ALA A 188 73.31 70.79 88.08
CA ALA A 188 72.97 72.21 88.12
C ALA A 188 72.44 72.65 89.50
N GLU A 189 71.63 71.82 90.16
CA GLU A 189 71.14 72.07 91.52
C GLU A 189 72.28 72.03 92.55
N GLU A 190 73.17 71.04 92.48
CA GLU A 190 74.37 70.95 93.32
C GLU A 190 75.34 72.12 93.08
N ALA A 191 75.53 72.55 91.82
CA ALA A 191 76.30 73.74 91.49
C ALA A 191 75.65 75.02 92.03
N ALA A 192 74.32 75.14 91.96
CA ALA A 192 73.58 76.27 92.52
C ALA A 192 73.65 76.30 94.07
N ILE A 193 73.65 75.13 94.72
CA ILE A 193 73.85 75.01 96.18
C ILE A 193 75.27 75.46 96.56
N LYS A 194 76.31 74.99 95.85
CA LYS A 194 77.70 75.42 96.10
C LYS A 194 77.90 76.92 95.89
N LEU A 195 77.32 77.48 94.83
CA LEU A 195 77.34 78.93 94.59
C LEU A 195 76.60 79.71 95.69
N ARG A 196 75.54 79.14 96.28
CA ARG A 196 74.84 79.73 97.44
C ARG A 196 75.69 79.68 98.71
N GLU A 197 76.39 78.57 98.95
CA GLU A 197 77.30 78.40 100.09
C GLU A 197 78.52 79.34 99.98
N GLU A 198 79.08 79.48 98.78
CA GLU A 198 80.16 80.43 98.49
C GLU A 198 79.68 81.89 98.60
N ALA A 199 78.47 82.20 98.14
CA ALA A 199 77.85 83.50 98.33
C ALA A 199 77.64 83.80 99.83
N GLN A 200 77.18 82.83 100.64
CA GLN A 200 77.06 82.99 102.10
C GLN A 200 78.42 83.17 102.80
N LYS A 201 79.47 82.45 102.37
CA LYS A 201 80.84 82.69 102.86
C LYS A 201 81.34 84.09 102.52
N SER A 202 81.10 84.57 101.29
CA SER A 202 81.51 85.92 100.87
C SER A 202 80.74 87.04 101.60
N ILE A 203 79.50 86.79 102.03
CA ILE A 203 78.72 87.71 102.86
C ILE A 203 79.29 87.77 104.28
N LEU A 204 79.65 86.62 104.86
CA LEU A 204 80.29 86.55 106.19
C LEU A 204 81.71 87.16 106.19
N GLU A 205 82.46 87.02 105.10
CA GLU A 205 83.77 87.65 104.93
C GLU A 205 83.67 89.17 104.69
N LYS A 206 82.63 89.65 103.98
CA LYS A 206 82.32 91.09 103.90
C LYS A 206 81.94 91.69 105.25
N GLU A 207 81.17 90.99 106.07
CA GLU A 207 80.81 91.43 107.44
C GLU A 207 82.01 91.41 108.42
N ALA A 208 83.05 90.61 108.15
CA ALA A 208 84.31 90.61 108.89
C ALA A 208 85.25 91.74 108.44
N VAL A 209 85.35 91.99 107.14
CA VAL A 209 86.19 93.07 106.58
C VAL A 209 85.60 94.45 106.86
N ASP A 210 84.27 94.61 106.89
CA ASP A 210 83.62 95.87 107.27
C ASP A 210 83.73 96.21 108.78
N LYS A 211 84.07 95.23 109.63
CA LYS A 211 84.39 95.44 111.06
C LYS A 211 85.86 95.80 111.31
N GLU A 212 86.77 95.45 110.40
CA GLU A 212 88.20 95.79 110.51
C GLU A 212 88.56 97.10 109.76
N LEU A 213 87.75 97.51 108.77
CA LEU A 213 87.90 98.78 108.05
C LEU A 213 87.39 100.04 108.79
N LEU A 214 86.68 99.86 109.91
CA LEU A 214 86.19 100.94 110.79
C LEU A 214 87.12 101.28 111.97
N ALA A 215 88.27 100.59 112.12
CA ALA A 215 89.23 100.80 113.20
C ALA A 215 90.60 101.35 112.77
N LEU A 216 90.88 101.51 111.48
CA LEU A 216 92.21 101.89 110.96
C LEU A 216 92.13 103.01 109.92
N LYS A 217 91.52 104.13 110.33
CA LYS A 217 91.52 105.37 109.54
C LYS A 217 91.57 106.63 110.41
N ALA A 218 92.55 106.69 111.32
CA ALA A 218 93.02 107.91 111.95
C ALA A 218 94.51 107.74 112.35
N THR A 219 95.34 108.72 111.95
CA THR A 219 96.80 108.92 112.16
C THR A 219 97.72 108.28 111.10
N LEU A 220 98.08 108.96 109.99
CA LEU A 220 98.88 110.19 109.78
C LEU A 220 100.41 109.93 109.75
N ASP A 221 100.90 109.81 108.51
CA ASP A 221 102.09 110.39 107.84
C ASP A 221 103.47 110.63 108.51
N GLU A 222 104.48 110.40 107.64
CA GLU A 222 105.81 111.05 107.51
C GLU A 222 106.92 110.65 108.52
N THR A 223 108.21 110.45 108.18
CA THR A 223 109.06 110.94 107.07
C THR A 223 110.43 110.20 107.01
N THR A 224 110.96 110.03 105.79
CA THR A 224 112.37 110.17 105.29
C THR A 224 113.51 109.25 105.78
N SER A 225 114.16 108.52 104.83
CA SER A 225 115.51 108.80 104.20
C SER A 225 116.68 108.20 105.02
N TYR A 226 117.71 107.47 104.55
CA TYR A 226 118.52 107.44 103.32
C TYR A 226 119.40 106.17 103.38
N ALA A 227 119.55 105.36 102.31
CA ALA A 227 120.75 104.52 102.03
C ALA A 227 120.55 103.66 100.76
N ALA A 228 120.59 104.32 99.60
CA ALA A 228 120.39 103.76 98.27
C ALA A 228 121.70 103.28 97.62
N GLU A 229 122.47 102.41 98.28
CA GLU A 229 123.71 101.85 97.69
C GLU A 229 123.84 100.31 97.75
N LEU A 230 122.88 99.60 98.37
CA LEU A 230 122.82 98.12 98.33
C LEU A 230 121.91 97.57 97.21
N ALA A 231 121.04 98.42 96.64
CA ALA A 231 119.99 98.02 95.68
C ALA A 231 120.48 97.73 94.24
N ARG A 232 121.79 97.85 93.95
CA ARG A 232 122.32 97.66 92.58
C ARG A 232 122.84 96.24 92.29
N SER A 233 123.11 95.40 93.30
CA SER A 233 123.50 94.00 93.07
C SER A 233 122.32 93.01 93.00
N GLU A 234 121.17 93.35 93.58
CA GLU A 234 119.95 92.52 93.52
C GLU A 234 119.15 92.71 92.22
N ALA A 235 119.25 93.88 91.58
CA ALA A 235 118.55 94.18 90.32
C ALA A 235 119.06 93.39 89.10
N ILE A 236 120.27 92.83 89.15
CA ILE A 236 120.85 92.06 88.02
C ILE A 236 120.42 90.58 88.08
N LYS A 237 120.28 89.98 89.26
CA LYS A 237 119.71 88.62 89.41
C LYS A 237 118.21 88.58 89.11
N SER A 238 117.46 89.57 89.59
CA SER A 238 116.02 89.72 89.30
C SER A 238 115.72 89.79 87.79
N LYS A 239 116.60 90.37 86.96
CA LYS A 239 116.42 90.41 85.51
C LYS A 239 116.67 89.08 84.79
N GLN A 240 117.57 88.23 85.31
CA GLN A 240 117.83 86.92 84.73
C GLN A 240 116.71 85.92 85.08
N ASP A 241 116.19 85.98 86.30
CA ASP A 241 115.06 85.13 86.73
C ASP A 241 113.76 85.54 85.99
N ALA A 242 113.55 86.83 85.74
CA ALA A 242 112.40 87.30 84.96
C ALA A 242 112.44 86.87 83.48
N LEU A 243 113.62 86.76 82.87
CA LEU A 243 113.76 86.27 81.49
C LEU A 243 113.49 84.76 81.39
N ALA A 244 113.94 83.96 82.37
CA ALA A 244 113.66 82.53 82.41
C ALA A 244 112.16 82.24 82.65
N GLU A 245 111.48 83.08 83.44
CA GLU A 245 110.03 82.96 83.68
C GLU A 245 109.20 83.33 82.44
N GLU A 246 109.64 84.33 81.66
CA GLU A 246 109.02 84.69 80.37
C GLU A 246 109.22 83.59 79.31
N GLU A 247 110.40 82.98 79.23
CA GLU A 247 110.65 81.83 78.33
C GLU A 247 109.80 80.60 78.72
N ALA A 248 109.60 80.34 80.02
CA ALA A 248 108.71 79.28 80.49
C ALA A 248 107.24 79.54 80.13
N LYS A 249 106.78 80.80 80.23
CA LYS A 249 105.41 81.21 79.82
C LYS A 249 105.22 81.08 78.31
N LEU A 250 106.21 81.42 77.51
CA LEU A 250 106.18 81.23 76.06
C LEU A 250 106.11 79.74 75.67
N ALA A 251 106.90 78.88 76.32
CA ALA A 251 106.85 77.44 76.10
C ALA A 251 105.50 76.83 76.50
N GLU A 252 104.91 77.28 77.61
CA GLU A 252 103.57 76.84 78.02
C GLU A 252 102.47 77.34 77.06
N ALA A 253 102.60 78.56 76.54
CA ALA A 253 101.70 79.12 75.54
C ALA A 253 101.79 78.37 74.19
N GLU A 254 102.99 78.00 73.76
CA GLU A 254 103.18 77.17 72.56
C GLU A 254 102.60 75.77 72.73
N LYS A 255 102.75 75.15 73.90
CA LYS A 255 102.14 73.85 74.21
C LYS A 255 100.61 73.93 74.15
N LYS A 256 100.00 74.96 74.77
CA LYS A 256 98.54 75.20 74.69
C LYS A 256 98.08 75.44 73.25
N ARG A 257 98.87 76.14 72.44
CA ARG A 257 98.55 76.34 71.02
C ARG A 257 98.59 75.02 70.23
N GLN A 258 99.56 74.15 70.49
CA GLN A 258 99.62 72.82 69.88
C GLN A 258 98.45 71.93 70.31
N GLU A 259 98.05 71.98 71.58
CA GLU A 259 96.88 71.27 72.11
C GLU A 259 95.57 71.76 71.46
N ILE A 260 95.41 73.09 71.30
CA ILE A 260 94.25 73.68 70.60
C ILE A 260 94.22 73.26 69.13
N LEU A 261 95.36 73.24 68.44
CA LEU A 261 95.44 72.79 67.04
C LEU A 261 95.09 71.31 66.92
N ALA A 262 95.60 70.46 67.81
CA ALA A 262 95.26 69.04 67.84
C ALA A 262 93.77 68.79 68.13
N GLN A 263 93.17 69.57 69.04
CA GLN A 263 91.72 69.53 69.30
C GLN A 263 90.92 69.99 68.08
N SER A 264 91.35 71.05 67.38
CA SER A 264 90.67 71.52 66.17
C SER A 264 90.73 70.51 65.03
N GLU A 265 91.85 69.80 64.86
CA GLU A 265 91.98 68.71 63.87
C GLU A 265 91.13 67.49 64.25
N ALA A 266 91.01 67.16 65.54
CA ALA A 266 90.14 66.09 66.02
C ALA A 266 88.66 66.41 65.74
N VAL A 267 88.21 67.62 66.07
CA VAL A 267 86.85 68.09 65.78
C VAL A 267 86.58 68.12 64.27
N ALA A 268 87.54 68.56 63.45
CA ALA A 268 87.38 68.53 62.00
C ALA A 268 87.18 67.10 61.46
N LYS A 269 87.94 66.12 61.98
CA LYS A 269 87.77 64.70 61.61
C LYS A 269 86.43 64.13 62.07
N GLU A 270 85.94 64.50 63.25
CA GLU A 270 84.61 64.09 63.72
C GLU A 270 83.48 64.66 62.86
N ILE A 271 83.59 65.93 62.44
CA ILE A 271 82.64 66.57 61.50
C ILE A 271 82.64 65.85 60.15
N ASP A 272 83.81 65.52 59.60
CA ASP A 272 83.90 64.80 58.33
C ASP A 272 83.33 63.36 58.45
N GLN A 273 83.56 62.67 59.57
CA GLN A 273 82.99 61.35 59.81
C GLN A 273 81.46 61.40 59.95
N THR A 274 80.91 62.37 60.68
CA THR A 274 79.45 62.55 60.78
C THR A 274 78.84 62.94 59.44
N ARG A 275 79.53 63.76 58.63
CA ARG A 275 79.07 64.06 57.26
C ARG A 275 79.01 62.80 56.39
N ILE A 276 80.06 61.97 56.41
CA ILE A 276 80.10 60.72 55.63
C ILE A 276 79.01 59.75 56.09
N GLN A 277 78.78 59.63 57.40
CA GLN A 277 77.70 58.80 57.95
C GLN A 277 76.33 59.32 57.51
N ALA A 278 76.07 60.62 57.63
CA ALA A 278 74.82 61.23 57.19
C ALA A 278 74.59 61.08 55.66
N GLU A 279 75.63 61.25 54.84
CA GLU A 279 75.57 61.00 53.39
C GLU A 279 75.26 59.53 53.07
N SER A 280 75.83 58.58 53.84
CA SER A 280 75.55 57.15 53.68
C SER A 280 74.11 56.79 54.06
N GLU A 281 73.59 57.34 55.17
CA GLU A 281 72.21 57.14 55.62
C GLU A 281 71.22 57.76 54.63
N LEU A 282 71.48 58.99 54.15
CA LEU A 282 70.70 59.61 53.08
C LEU A 282 70.72 58.76 51.80
N GLY A 283 71.86 58.17 51.46
CA GLY A 283 71.97 57.23 50.34
C GLY A 283 71.06 56.01 50.48
N LEU A 284 70.98 55.44 51.69
CA LEU A 284 70.08 54.32 51.99
C LEU A 284 68.60 54.75 51.90
N TYR A 285 68.22 55.90 52.46
CA TYR A 285 66.86 56.42 52.34
C TYR A 285 66.44 56.71 50.90
N ILE A 286 67.36 57.25 50.08
CA ILE A 286 67.10 57.47 48.65
C ILE A 286 66.93 56.14 47.91
N ALA A 287 67.74 55.13 48.24
CA ALA A 287 67.63 53.81 47.62
C ALA A 287 66.31 53.10 48.01
N GLU A 288 65.91 53.18 49.27
CA GLU A 288 64.64 52.66 49.76
C GLU A 288 63.45 53.39 49.13
N ALA A 289 63.48 54.73 49.07
CA ALA A 289 62.44 55.52 48.40
C ALA A 289 62.32 55.17 46.92
N LYS A 290 63.44 54.98 46.20
CA LYS A 290 63.42 54.53 44.79
C LYS A 290 62.81 53.14 44.64
N LYS A 291 63.09 52.23 45.58
CA LYS A 291 62.51 50.88 45.58
C LYS A 291 60.99 50.94 45.81
N SER A 292 60.52 51.72 46.77
CA SER A 292 59.09 51.90 47.03
C SER A 292 58.36 52.57 45.86
N ILE A 293 59.00 53.53 45.17
CA ILE A 293 58.44 54.13 43.95
C ILE A 293 58.33 53.09 42.85
N ALA A 294 59.36 52.28 42.61
CA ALA A 294 59.33 51.23 41.59
C ALA A 294 58.28 50.14 41.90
N GLU A 295 58.10 49.78 43.17
CA GLU A 295 57.04 48.86 43.60
C GLU A 295 55.64 49.46 43.39
N ALA A 296 55.47 50.76 43.69
CA ALA A 296 54.21 51.46 43.45
C ALA A 296 53.88 51.59 41.95
N GLU A 297 54.87 51.90 41.11
CA GLU A 297 54.71 51.96 39.64
C GLU A 297 54.36 50.58 39.08
N LYS A 298 54.99 49.51 39.58
CA LYS A 298 54.65 48.14 39.19
C LYS A 298 53.21 47.78 39.62
N ALA A 299 52.83 48.08 40.85
CA ALA A 299 51.46 47.85 41.32
C ALA A 299 50.42 48.64 40.51
N GLN A 300 50.76 49.86 40.07
CA GLN A 300 49.90 50.65 39.20
C GLN A 300 49.78 50.04 37.80
N ALA A 301 50.87 49.50 37.24
CA ALA A 301 50.86 48.79 35.97
C ALA A 301 50.03 47.51 36.04
N ASP A 302 50.20 46.71 37.10
CA ASP A 302 49.45 45.49 37.35
C ASP A 302 47.94 45.80 37.52
N PHE A 303 47.61 46.89 38.23
CA PHE A 303 46.23 47.36 38.37
C PHE A 303 45.61 47.81 37.02
N ALA A 304 46.38 48.52 36.20
CA ALA A 304 45.92 48.93 34.86
C ALA A 304 45.66 47.71 33.97
N GLN A 305 46.52 46.69 34.04
CA GLN A 305 46.33 45.43 33.32
C GLN A 305 45.09 44.69 33.81
N LEU A 306 44.93 44.54 35.12
CA LEU A 306 43.74 43.91 35.71
C LEU A 306 42.44 44.64 35.35
N SER A 307 42.47 45.97 35.28
CA SER A 307 41.32 46.77 34.85
C SER A 307 40.96 46.52 33.39
N GLU A 308 41.94 46.33 32.51
CA GLU A 308 41.70 46.01 31.10
C GLU A 308 41.19 44.58 30.94
N ASP A 309 41.72 43.61 31.69
CA ASP A 309 41.23 42.24 31.70
C ASP A 309 39.77 42.17 32.20
N MET A 310 39.42 42.92 33.25
CA MET A 310 38.03 43.02 33.70
C MET A 310 37.11 43.64 32.63
N ARG A 311 37.61 44.61 31.86
CA ARG A 311 36.86 45.20 30.75
C ARG A 311 36.59 44.17 29.67
N GLN A 312 37.61 43.41 29.25
CA GLN A 312 37.49 42.36 28.24
C GLN A 312 36.54 41.25 28.70
N MET A 313 36.65 40.78 29.94
CA MET A 313 35.73 39.78 30.51
C MET A 313 34.29 40.31 30.57
N SER A 314 34.08 41.59 30.87
CA SER A 314 32.75 42.20 30.86
C SER A 314 32.14 42.27 29.45
N GLU A 315 32.98 42.45 28.44
CA GLU A 315 32.59 42.52 27.03
C GLU A 315 32.23 41.12 26.52
N GLN A 316 33.07 40.11 26.81
CA GLN A 316 32.76 38.70 26.53
C GLN A 316 31.49 38.22 27.23
N LYS A 317 31.24 38.67 28.48
CA LYS A 317 30.01 38.36 29.19
C LYS A 317 28.78 38.91 28.47
N LYS A 318 28.86 40.13 27.94
CA LYS A 318 27.76 40.74 27.17
C LYS A 318 27.50 39.98 25.87
N GLU A 319 28.56 39.61 25.14
CA GLU A 319 28.44 38.79 23.92
C GLU A 319 27.76 37.44 24.22
N LEU A 320 28.16 36.76 25.30
CA LEU A 320 27.51 35.52 25.73
C LEU A 320 26.05 35.71 26.15
N GLU A 321 25.72 36.82 26.82
CA GLU A 321 24.32 37.14 27.18
C GLU A 321 23.46 37.39 25.93
N GLU A 322 24.01 38.07 24.92
CA GLU A 322 23.33 38.29 23.62
C GLU A 322 23.16 36.98 22.84
N GLU A 323 24.17 36.12 22.79
CA GLU A 323 24.08 34.78 22.20
C GLU A 323 23.03 33.92 22.91
N TYR A 324 23.01 33.91 24.24
CA TYR A 324 22.03 33.18 25.02
C TYR A 324 20.61 33.65 24.72
N LYS A 325 20.40 34.97 24.63
CA LYS A 325 19.10 35.54 24.26
C LYS A 325 18.67 35.15 22.85
N ALA A 326 19.60 35.19 21.88
CA ALA A 326 19.32 34.76 20.51
C ALA A 326 18.98 33.26 20.43
N ILE A 327 19.62 32.42 21.25
CA ILE A 327 19.31 30.99 21.36
C ILE A 327 17.94 30.79 22.02
N SER A 328 17.60 31.53 23.08
CA SER A 328 16.29 31.38 23.73
C SER A 328 15.15 31.78 22.80
N GLU A 329 15.30 32.87 22.03
CA GLU A 329 14.30 33.28 21.03
C GLU A 329 14.13 32.23 19.91
N LYS A 330 15.22 31.56 19.49
CA LYS A 330 15.13 30.44 18.54
C LYS A 330 14.44 29.22 19.14
N LEU A 331 14.70 28.92 20.41
CA LEU A 331 14.06 27.82 21.12
C LEU A 331 12.55 28.04 21.24
N GLU A 332 12.13 29.26 21.60
CA GLU A 332 10.72 29.65 21.73
C GLU A 332 9.99 29.52 20.38
N LYS A 333 10.60 30.03 19.29
CA LYS A 333 10.05 29.85 17.93
C LYS A 333 9.94 28.39 17.51
N ALA A 334 10.96 27.57 17.82
CA ALA A 334 10.92 26.15 17.51
C ALA A 334 9.84 25.41 18.33
N GLN A 335 9.59 25.83 19.57
CA GLN A 335 8.50 25.31 20.39
C GLN A 335 7.13 25.70 19.81
N GLU A 336 6.93 26.96 19.44
CA GLU A 336 5.69 27.41 18.78
C GLU A 336 5.44 26.68 17.45
N GLU A 337 6.46 26.50 16.61
CA GLU A 337 6.37 25.74 15.37
C GLU A 337 6.00 24.28 15.65
N SER A 338 6.62 23.66 16.66
CA SER A 338 6.30 22.29 17.06
C SER A 338 4.86 22.16 17.55
N GLU A 339 4.38 23.09 18.38
CA GLU A 339 2.98 23.09 18.87
C GLU A 339 1.98 23.24 17.71
N ASN A 340 2.27 24.13 16.76
CA ASN A 340 1.44 24.30 15.56
C ASN A 340 1.42 23.04 14.69
N ILE A 341 2.56 22.35 14.53
CA ILE A 341 2.63 21.07 13.80
C ILE A 341 1.80 20.00 14.53
N PHE A 342 1.89 19.90 15.86
CA PHE A 342 1.11 18.94 16.63
C PHE A 342 -0.39 19.24 16.56
N ALA A 343 -0.80 20.51 16.67
CA ALA A 343 -2.19 20.93 16.53
C ALA A 343 -2.74 20.60 15.13
N GLY A 344 -1.97 20.89 14.08
CA GLY A 344 -2.32 20.54 12.71
C GLY A 344 -2.44 19.03 12.47
N ALA A 345 -1.51 18.25 13.03
CA ALA A 345 -1.54 16.78 12.95
C ALA A 345 -2.74 16.19 13.72
N GLU A 346 -3.09 16.74 14.88
CA GLU A 346 -4.26 16.31 15.66
C GLU A 346 -5.56 16.64 14.92
N GLN A 347 -5.65 17.81 14.31
CA GLN A 347 -6.81 18.19 13.49
C GLN A 347 -6.95 17.26 12.27
N ALA A 348 -5.86 17.02 11.53
CA ALA A 348 -5.87 16.10 10.39
C ALA A 348 -6.28 14.67 10.80
N ARG A 349 -5.84 14.22 11.98
CA ARG A 349 -6.25 12.93 12.54
C ARG A 349 -7.75 12.89 12.87
N LYS A 350 -8.32 13.97 13.43
CA LYS A 350 -9.76 14.06 13.70
C LYS A 350 -10.58 14.04 12.42
N GLU A 351 -10.16 14.81 11.41
CA GLU A 351 -10.81 14.83 10.09
C GLU A 351 -10.74 13.47 9.40
N ALA A 352 -9.59 12.80 9.41
CA ALA A 352 -9.43 11.45 8.86
C ALA A 352 -10.29 10.41 9.60
N SER A 353 -10.40 10.51 10.93
CA SER A 353 -11.26 9.62 11.73
C SER A 353 -12.74 9.84 11.39
N ALA A 354 -13.19 11.10 11.31
CA ALA A 354 -14.57 11.43 10.95
C ALA A 354 -14.92 10.96 9.54
N GLU A 355 -14.01 11.12 8.58
CA GLU A 355 -14.20 10.62 7.21
C GLU A 355 -14.23 9.09 7.17
N SER A 356 -13.36 8.42 7.93
CA SER A 356 -13.38 6.96 8.04
C SER A 356 -14.70 6.45 8.65
N GLU A 357 -15.23 7.13 9.66
CA GLU A 357 -16.54 6.81 10.26
C GLU A 357 -17.68 7.02 9.26
N ARG A 358 -17.62 8.09 8.46
CA ARG A 358 -18.60 8.38 7.41
C ARG A 358 -18.59 7.30 6.33
N ILE A 359 -17.41 6.91 5.85
CA ILE A 359 -17.26 5.83 4.86
C ILE A 359 -17.80 4.51 5.41
N MET A 360 -17.49 4.17 6.68
CA MET A 360 -18.02 2.96 7.31
C MET A 360 -19.54 3.01 7.44
N ALA A 361 -20.13 4.16 7.80
CA ALA A 361 -21.58 4.33 7.87
C ALA A 361 -22.23 4.15 6.49
N GLU A 362 -21.70 4.78 5.44
CA GLU A 362 -22.18 4.64 4.07
C GLU A 362 -22.07 3.19 3.57
N ALA A 363 -20.95 2.50 3.88
CA ALA A 363 -20.77 1.10 3.54
C ALA A 363 -21.77 0.20 4.27
N THR A 364 -22.06 0.46 5.55
CA THR A 364 -23.09 -0.28 6.29
C THR A 364 -24.48 -0.05 5.74
N GLU A 365 -24.82 1.19 5.36
CA GLU A 365 -26.12 1.51 4.76
C GLU A 365 -26.29 0.83 3.40
N MET A 366 -25.26 0.83 2.56
CA MET A 366 -25.29 0.11 1.28
C MET A 366 -25.45 -1.40 1.48
N LEU A 367 -24.79 -1.98 2.49
CA LEU A 367 -24.91 -3.40 2.80
C LEU A 367 -26.31 -3.75 3.34
N GLU A 368 -26.91 -2.89 4.16
CA GLU A 368 -28.29 -3.03 4.64
C GLU A 368 -29.29 -2.98 3.46
N LYS A 369 -29.14 -2.01 2.54
CA LYS A 369 -29.98 -1.90 1.34
C LYS A 369 -29.85 -3.13 0.44
N ALA A 370 -28.62 -3.59 0.19
CA ALA A 370 -28.39 -4.79 -0.62
C ALA A 370 -29.03 -6.05 0.02
N LYS A 371 -29.00 -6.16 1.36
CA LYS A 371 -29.70 -7.23 2.07
C LYS A 371 -31.22 -7.13 1.91
N GLN A 372 -31.80 -5.95 2.10
CA GLN A 372 -33.24 -5.73 1.94
C GLN A 372 -33.70 -6.03 0.50
N GLU A 373 -32.94 -5.57 -0.50
CA GLU A 373 -33.22 -5.88 -1.91
C GLU A 373 -33.13 -7.39 -2.19
N SER A 374 -32.11 -8.07 -1.64
CA SER A 374 -31.99 -9.52 -1.76
C SER A 374 -33.14 -10.27 -1.09
N GLU A 375 -33.58 -9.83 0.10
CA GLU A 375 -34.73 -10.41 0.81
C GLU A 375 -36.02 -10.19 0.03
N GLN A 376 -36.19 -9.00 -0.54
CA GLN A 376 -37.34 -8.68 -1.38
C GLN A 376 -37.37 -9.55 -2.64
N MET A 377 -36.25 -9.69 -3.35
CA MET A 377 -36.16 -10.59 -4.51
C MET A 377 -36.45 -12.05 -4.13
N LEU A 378 -35.99 -12.50 -2.97
CA LEU A 378 -36.29 -13.84 -2.48
C LEU A 378 -37.79 -14.01 -2.20
N SER A 379 -38.42 -13.01 -1.58
CA SER A 379 -39.87 -12.99 -1.32
C SER A 379 -40.68 -13.02 -2.62
N GLU A 380 -40.32 -12.20 -3.60
CA GLU A 380 -40.96 -12.18 -4.93
C GLU A 380 -40.80 -13.52 -5.66
N SER A 381 -39.62 -14.13 -5.57
CA SER A 381 -39.36 -15.47 -6.13
C SER A 381 -40.23 -16.54 -5.47
N LEU A 382 -40.39 -16.51 -4.15
CA LEU A 382 -41.27 -17.42 -3.42
C LEU A 382 -42.74 -17.23 -3.81
N MET A 383 -43.20 -15.99 -3.97
CA MET A 383 -44.56 -15.70 -4.43
C MET A 383 -44.80 -16.23 -5.85
N LYS A 384 -43.86 -16.01 -6.78
CA LYS A 384 -43.94 -16.58 -8.14
C LYS A 384 -43.95 -18.10 -8.13
N LYS A 385 -43.14 -18.73 -7.26
CA LYS A 385 -43.16 -20.18 -7.09
C LYS A 385 -44.54 -20.68 -6.64
N GLN A 386 -45.15 -20.02 -5.65
CA GLN A 386 -46.50 -20.38 -5.21
C GLN A 386 -47.55 -20.21 -6.32
N GLU A 387 -47.43 -19.15 -7.13
CA GLU A 387 -48.31 -18.95 -8.28
C GLU A 387 -48.16 -20.05 -9.34
N ILE A 388 -46.91 -20.44 -9.66
CA ILE A 388 -46.63 -21.55 -10.56
C ILE A 388 -47.19 -22.86 -10.00
N ASP A 389 -47.00 -23.13 -8.70
CA ASP A 389 -47.53 -24.34 -8.05
C ASP A 389 -49.07 -24.38 -8.12
N LEU A 390 -49.75 -23.23 -7.97
CA LEU A 390 -51.19 -23.13 -8.16
C LEU A 390 -51.62 -23.39 -9.61
N GLN A 391 -50.88 -22.87 -10.60
CA GLN A 391 -51.15 -23.13 -12.02
C GLN A 391 -50.92 -24.60 -12.40
N ILE A 392 -49.87 -25.24 -11.88
CA ILE A 392 -49.61 -26.67 -12.05
C ILE A 392 -50.77 -27.48 -11.47
N ASN A 393 -51.21 -27.17 -10.25
CA ASN A 393 -52.33 -27.87 -9.63
C ASN A 393 -53.64 -27.70 -10.43
N ALA A 394 -53.90 -26.51 -10.97
CA ALA A 394 -55.05 -26.28 -11.85
C ALA A 394 -54.98 -27.14 -13.13
N LEU A 395 -53.82 -27.21 -13.77
CA LEU A 395 -53.59 -28.06 -14.95
C LEU A 395 -53.76 -29.55 -14.65
N ILE A 396 -53.33 -30.01 -13.46
CA ILE A 396 -53.54 -31.39 -13.03
C ILE A 396 -55.03 -31.68 -12.92
N VAL A 397 -55.81 -30.80 -12.28
CA VAL A 397 -57.27 -30.98 -12.15
C VAL A 397 -57.97 -31.00 -13.51
N ASP A 398 -57.56 -30.13 -14.44
CA ASP A 398 -58.12 -30.11 -15.79
C ASP A 398 -57.75 -31.38 -16.58
N PHE A 399 -56.53 -31.89 -16.40
CA PHE A 399 -56.08 -33.15 -16.99
C PHE A 399 -56.87 -34.34 -16.44
N GLU A 400 -57.11 -34.41 -15.12
CA GLU A 400 -57.91 -35.45 -14.48
C GLU A 400 -59.36 -35.44 -15.00
N LYS A 401 -59.98 -34.27 -15.13
CA LYS A 401 -61.32 -34.13 -15.73
C LYS A 401 -61.36 -34.58 -17.19
N ALA A 402 -60.35 -34.21 -17.97
CA ALA A 402 -60.24 -34.64 -19.36
C ALA A 402 -60.13 -36.17 -19.44
N GLN A 403 -59.32 -36.78 -18.58
CA GLN A 403 -59.19 -38.23 -18.48
C GLN A 403 -60.52 -38.89 -18.11
N GLU A 404 -61.25 -38.38 -17.12
CA GLU A 404 -62.58 -38.90 -16.74
C GLU A 404 -63.59 -38.82 -17.90
N ASN A 405 -63.56 -37.72 -18.66
CA ASN A 405 -64.38 -37.57 -19.87
C ASN A 405 -64.00 -38.58 -20.96
N TYR A 406 -62.71 -38.81 -21.20
CA TYR A 406 -62.27 -39.83 -22.16
C TYR A 406 -62.63 -41.24 -21.70
N GLU A 407 -62.54 -41.54 -20.41
CA GLU A 407 -62.93 -42.84 -19.86
C GLU A 407 -64.44 -43.08 -19.98
N THR A 408 -65.26 -42.06 -19.71
CA THR A 408 -66.72 -42.16 -19.86
C THR A 408 -67.13 -42.30 -21.33
N GLU A 409 -66.50 -41.56 -22.24
CA GLU A 409 -66.73 -41.70 -23.68
C GLU A 409 -66.28 -43.07 -24.20
N THR A 410 -65.14 -43.58 -23.73
CA THR A 410 -64.65 -44.92 -24.08
C THR A 410 -65.61 -46.00 -23.59
N LYS A 411 -66.15 -45.87 -22.36
CA LYS A 411 -67.19 -46.77 -21.85
C LYS A 411 -68.44 -46.73 -22.71
N ARG A 412 -68.94 -45.54 -23.06
CA ARG A 412 -70.09 -45.37 -23.95
C ARG A 412 -69.88 -46.03 -25.32
N MET A 413 -68.74 -45.78 -25.95
CA MET A 413 -68.39 -46.40 -27.25
C MET A 413 -68.28 -47.93 -27.13
N THR A 414 -67.80 -48.43 -25.99
CA THR A 414 -67.73 -49.87 -25.73
C THR A 414 -69.13 -50.47 -25.58
N ASP A 415 -70.03 -49.81 -24.86
CA ASP A 415 -71.42 -50.23 -24.69
C ASP A 415 -72.17 -50.22 -26.04
N GLU A 416 -72.02 -49.16 -26.84
CA GLU A 416 -72.58 -49.06 -28.20
C GLU A 416 -72.06 -50.18 -29.12
N LEU A 417 -70.77 -50.56 -29.00
CA LEU A 417 -70.20 -51.69 -29.73
C LEU A 417 -70.77 -53.05 -29.27
N VAL A 418 -71.06 -53.21 -27.98
CA VAL A 418 -71.70 -54.43 -27.45
C VAL A 418 -73.13 -54.54 -27.98
N GLU A 419 -73.88 -53.45 -27.96
CA GLU A 419 -75.24 -53.38 -28.50
C GLU A 419 -75.27 -53.66 -30.01
N ALA A 420 -74.37 -53.03 -30.78
CA ALA A 420 -74.25 -53.28 -32.21
C ALA A 420 -73.90 -54.75 -32.51
N LYS A 421 -73.04 -55.39 -31.71
CA LYS A 421 -72.74 -56.83 -31.83
C LYS A 421 -73.97 -57.68 -31.53
N ALA A 422 -74.77 -57.35 -30.51
CA ALA A 422 -76.00 -58.05 -30.19
C ALA A 422 -77.02 -57.95 -31.34
N ILE A 423 -77.23 -56.76 -31.92
CA ILE A 423 -78.11 -56.54 -33.07
C ILE A 423 -77.65 -57.36 -34.29
N ILE A 424 -76.34 -57.41 -34.56
CA ILE A 424 -75.79 -58.22 -35.64
C ILE A 424 -76.04 -59.72 -35.38
N GLU A 425 -75.91 -60.18 -34.15
CA GLU A 425 -76.15 -61.57 -33.78
C GLU A 425 -77.64 -61.96 -33.90
N ASP A 426 -78.53 -61.09 -33.44
CA ASP A 426 -79.97 -61.28 -33.58
C ASP A 426 -80.42 -61.23 -35.05
N SER A 427 -79.83 -60.33 -35.85
CA SER A 427 -80.06 -60.29 -37.30
C SER A 427 -79.59 -61.57 -37.98
N LYS A 428 -78.48 -62.17 -37.53
CA LYS A 428 -78.00 -63.48 -38.03
C LYS A 428 -78.94 -64.62 -37.63
N LYS A 429 -79.52 -64.59 -36.43
CA LYS A 429 -80.54 -65.57 -36.00
C LYS A 429 -81.81 -65.42 -36.84
N ALA A 430 -82.28 -64.19 -37.06
CA ALA A 430 -83.43 -63.90 -37.90
C ALA A 430 -83.21 -64.36 -39.35
N LEU A 431 -82.02 -64.13 -39.92
CA LEU A 431 -81.65 -64.65 -41.25
C LEU A 431 -81.70 -66.17 -41.32
N LYS A 432 -81.16 -66.87 -40.31
CA LYS A 432 -81.23 -68.34 -40.25
C LYS A 432 -82.68 -68.84 -40.10
N SER A 433 -83.51 -68.17 -39.32
CA SER A 433 -84.93 -68.52 -39.21
C SER A 433 -85.67 -68.30 -40.53
N ALA A 434 -85.39 -67.21 -41.24
CA ALA A 434 -85.97 -66.95 -42.56
C ALA A 434 -85.47 -67.93 -43.63
N GLU A 435 -84.22 -68.38 -43.55
CA GLU A 435 -83.66 -69.42 -44.42
C GLU A 435 -84.36 -70.77 -44.20
N VAL A 436 -84.62 -71.15 -42.94
CA VAL A 436 -85.39 -72.35 -42.59
C VAL A 436 -86.84 -72.23 -43.09
N GLU A 437 -87.50 -71.07 -42.96
CA GLU A 437 -88.85 -70.86 -43.52
C GLU A 437 -88.85 -70.92 -45.06
N ALA A 438 -87.83 -70.38 -45.72
CA ALA A 438 -87.69 -70.46 -47.17
C ALA A 438 -87.47 -71.90 -47.66
N GLU A 439 -86.69 -72.71 -46.95
CA GLU A 439 -86.53 -74.14 -47.25
C GLU A 439 -87.84 -74.91 -47.12
N VAL A 440 -88.68 -74.59 -46.13
CA VAL A 440 -90.03 -75.19 -45.98
C VAL A 440 -90.93 -74.82 -47.17
N ILE A 441 -90.89 -73.57 -47.64
CA ILE A 441 -91.67 -73.12 -48.81
C ILE A 441 -91.19 -73.81 -50.09
N ILE A 442 -89.87 -73.98 -50.27
CA ILE A 442 -89.30 -74.70 -51.42
C ILE A 442 -89.70 -76.18 -51.40
N PHE A 443 -89.67 -76.82 -50.23
CA PHE A 443 -90.10 -78.21 -50.06
C PHE A 443 -91.61 -78.40 -50.37
N GLU A 444 -92.47 -77.45 -50.00
CA GLU A 444 -93.88 -77.47 -50.37
C GLU A 444 -94.13 -77.21 -51.87
N ALA A 445 -93.29 -76.38 -52.51
CA ALA A 445 -93.33 -76.15 -53.95
C ALA A 445 -92.89 -77.39 -54.75
N GLU A 446 -91.87 -78.12 -54.29
CA GLU A 446 -91.43 -79.38 -54.89
C GLU A 446 -92.51 -80.48 -54.79
N LYS A 447 -93.25 -80.52 -53.68
CA LYS A 447 -94.40 -81.42 -53.50
C LYS A 447 -95.56 -81.13 -54.49
N ARG A 448 -95.75 -79.86 -54.87
CA ARG A 448 -96.71 -79.43 -55.90
C ARG A 448 -96.20 -79.68 -57.33
N ALA A 449 -94.88 -79.67 -57.55
CA ALA A 449 -94.29 -79.98 -58.84
C ALA A 449 -94.32 -81.49 -59.19
N ILE A 450 -94.30 -82.36 -58.19
CA ILE A 450 -94.42 -83.82 -58.37
C ILE A 450 -95.86 -84.23 -58.73
N THR A 451 -96.87 -83.55 -58.16
CA THR A 451 -98.30 -83.83 -58.45
C THR A 451 -98.77 -83.31 -59.80
N LEU A 452 -98.08 -82.32 -60.40
CA LEU A 452 -98.38 -81.81 -61.75
C LEU A 452 -97.65 -82.56 -62.88
N LYS A 453 -96.73 -83.49 -62.55
CA LYS A 453 -95.98 -84.30 -63.54
C LYS A 453 -96.67 -85.64 -63.91
N GLU A 454 -97.76 -86.03 -63.24
CA GLU A 454 -98.43 -87.32 -63.46
C GLU A 454 -99.69 -87.27 -64.36
N GLN A 455 -100.01 -86.14 -65.00
CA GLN A 455 -101.27 -85.98 -65.78
C GLN A 455 -101.15 -85.53 -67.25
N ALA A 456 -100.00 -85.67 -67.90
CA ALA A 456 -99.92 -85.49 -69.35
C ALA A 456 -98.82 -86.36 -69.98
N ILE A 457 -99.19 -87.56 -70.44
CA ILE A 457 -98.44 -88.37 -71.39
C ILE A 457 -99.21 -88.32 -72.71
N SER A 458 -98.56 -87.97 -73.83
CA SER A 458 -98.75 -88.62 -75.14
C SER A 458 -97.93 -87.94 -76.26
N GLU A 459 -97.12 -88.78 -76.91
CA GLU A 459 -96.66 -88.75 -78.31
C GLU A 459 -95.40 -88.00 -78.79
N SER A 460 -94.51 -88.85 -79.34
CA SER A 460 -93.71 -88.70 -80.56
C SER A 460 -92.22 -88.31 -80.43
N ASP A 461 -91.44 -89.40 -80.39
CA ASP A 461 -90.36 -89.71 -81.33
C ASP A 461 -88.90 -89.27 -81.08
N LYS A 462 -88.14 -90.30 -80.68
CA LYS A 462 -87.12 -90.97 -81.51
C LYS A 462 -85.74 -90.28 -81.65
N GLY A 463 -84.81 -90.83 -80.86
CA GLY A 463 -83.62 -91.45 -81.45
C GLY A 463 -82.36 -90.59 -81.50
N LYS A 464 -81.48 -90.80 -80.50
CA LYS A 464 -80.05 -91.13 -80.73
C LYS A 464 -79.43 -91.60 -79.42
N MET A 465 -79.56 -92.91 -79.23
CA MET A 465 -78.77 -93.75 -78.34
C MET A 465 -77.27 -93.68 -78.70
N GLU A 466 -76.46 -93.97 -77.69
CA GLU A 466 -75.27 -94.80 -77.81
C GLU A 466 -74.22 -94.37 -78.84
N LYS A 467 -73.32 -93.46 -78.47
CA LYS A 467 -71.97 -93.49 -79.05
C LYS A 467 -70.80 -92.81 -78.33
N LEU A 468 -70.92 -92.24 -77.14
CA LEU A 468 -69.80 -91.48 -76.54
C LEU A 468 -69.56 -91.75 -75.05
N MET A 469 -70.01 -92.90 -74.55
CA MET A 469 -69.72 -93.42 -73.20
C MET A 469 -68.52 -94.39 -73.16
N LYS A 470 -67.61 -94.32 -74.15
CA LYS A 470 -66.42 -95.20 -74.25
C LYS A 470 -65.09 -94.47 -74.50
N GLU A 471 -65.04 -93.13 -74.39
CA GLU A 471 -63.91 -92.36 -74.95
C GLU A 471 -63.29 -91.28 -74.04
N LYS A 472 -63.52 -91.31 -72.71
CA LYS A 472 -62.86 -90.37 -71.79
C LYS A 472 -62.30 -91.00 -70.50
N ASP A 473 -62.16 -92.32 -70.46
CA ASP A 473 -61.32 -93.05 -69.48
C ASP A 473 -59.82 -93.03 -69.84
N GLN A 474 -59.40 -92.19 -70.80
CA GLN A 474 -58.04 -92.12 -71.33
C GLN A 474 -57.33 -90.78 -71.10
N GLN A 475 -57.96 -89.80 -70.42
CA GLN A 475 -57.37 -88.46 -70.19
C GLN A 475 -56.81 -88.24 -68.78
N ILE A 476 -56.80 -89.27 -67.92
CA ILE A 476 -56.36 -89.17 -66.52
C ILE A 476 -54.89 -89.63 -66.31
N GLN A 477 -54.20 -90.11 -67.35
CA GLN A 477 -52.80 -90.57 -67.26
C GLN A 477 -51.75 -89.65 -67.94
N GLU A 478 -52.16 -88.57 -68.63
CA GLU A 478 -51.24 -87.73 -69.43
C GLU A 478 -50.95 -86.32 -68.87
N MET A 479 -51.36 -86.00 -67.64
CA MET A 479 -51.03 -84.69 -67.00
C MET A 479 -50.08 -84.82 -65.80
N THR A 480 -49.34 -85.93 -65.73
CA THR A 480 -48.28 -86.19 -64.75
C THR A 480 -46.90 -85.67 -65.18
N GLU A 481 -46.76 -85.12 -66.39
CA GLU A 481 -45.49 -84.61 -66.93
C GLU A 481 -45.41 -83.07 -67.03
N ALA A 482 -46.50 -82.33 -66.79
CA ALA A 482 -46.50 -80.85 -66.81
C ALA A 482 -45.96 -80.19 -65.52
N LYS A 483 -45.54 -80.98 -64.53
CA LYS A 483 -45.02 -80.52 -63.23
C LYS A 483 -43.52 -80.13 -63.28
N LYS A 484 -42.77 -80.50 -64.32
CA LYS A 484 -41.33 -80.21 -64.45
C LYS A 484 -40.99 -78.90 -65.18
N ASP A 485 -41.92 -78.29 -65.91
CA ASP A 485 -41.67 -77.07 -66.72
C ASP A 485 -42.03 -75.75 -66.02
N ALA A 486 -42.58 -75.80 -64.80
CA ALA A 486 -42.89 -74.61 -64.01
C ALA A 486 -41.71 -74.12 -63.13
N GLU A 487 -40.74 -74.98 -62.83
CA GLU A 487 -39.55 -74.66 -62.03
C GLU A 487 -38.51 -73.81 -62.82
N LEU A 488 -38.67 -73.69 -64.15
CA LEU A 488 -37.84 -72.83 -65.02
C LEU A 488 -38.42 -71.43 -65.27
N LYS A 489 -39.63 -71.12 -64.78
CA LYS A 489 -40.29 -69.80 -64.97
C LYS A 489 -40.10 -68.82 -63.80
N ILE A 490 -39.51 -69.28 -62.69
CA ILE A 490 -39.24 -68.47 -61.50
C ILE A 490 -37.93 -67.67 -61.63
N SER A 491 -36.97 -68.07 -62.49
CA SER A 491 -35.72 -67.33 -62.70
C SER A 491 -35.81 -66.17 -63.71
N LEU A 492 -36.96 -65.96 -64.35
CA LEU A 492 -37.13 -64.94 -65.40
C LEU A 492 -37.98 -63.72 -64.95
N LEU A 493 -38.62 -63.80 -63.78
CA LEU A 493 -39.52 -62.76 -63.24
C LEU A 493 -38.81 -61.78 -62.27
N GLU A 494 -37.54 -62.02 -61.95
CA GLU A 494 -36.69 -61.08 -61.18
C GLU A 494 -36.14 -59.92 -62.05
N ASN A 495 -36.33 -59.94 -63.38
CA ASN A 495 -35.83 -58.91 -64.31
C ASN A 495 -36.92 -57.95 -64.85
N GLN A 496 -38.16 -58.01 -64.35
CA GLN A 496 -39.31 -57.21 -64.87
C GLN A 496 -39.87 -56.18 -63.87
N ILE A 497 -39.20 -55.97 -62.74
CA ILE A 497 -39.43 -54.86 -61.79
C ILE A 497 -38.81 -53.54 -62.32
N GLU A 498 -37.99 -53.60 -63.37
CA GLU A 498 -37.27 -52.45 -63.95
C GLU A 498 -38.16 -51.45 -64.73
N ASP A 499 -39.42 -51.79 -65.04
CA ASP A 499 -40.27 -50.95 -65.92
C ASP A 499 -41.43 -50.27 -65.18
N LEU A 500 -41.03 -49.49 -64.18
CA LEU A 500 -41.59 -48.28 -63.57
C LEU A 500 -42.32 -47.29 -64.52
N ARG A 501 -43.01 -47.73 -65.57
CA ARG A 501 -43.21 -46.87 -66.74
C ARG A 501 -44.50 -47.02 -67.52
N LYS A 502 -45.49 -47.72 -67.02
CA LYS A 502 -46.84 -47.59 -67.61
C LYS A 502 -47.85 -47.49 -66.49
N ALA A 503 -47.95 -46.35 -65.83
CA ALA A 503 -48.61 -45.13 -66.32
C ALA A 503 -49.61 -44.81 -65.19
N ILE A 504 -49.58 -43.61 -64.61
CA ILE A 504 -50.35 -42.49 -65.17
C ILE A 504 -51.79 -42.95 -65.40
N GLU A 505 -52.68 -42.70 -64.44
CA GLU A 505 -54.16 -42.64 -64.54
C GLU A 505 -54.66 -42.77 -63.08
N ASP A 506 -54.55 -41.75 -62.23
CA ASP A 506 -55.58 -40.72 -62.19
C ASP A 506 -55.10 -39.41 -61.55
N ILE A 507 -54.93 -38.43 -62.43
CA ILE A 507 -54.91 -36.99 -62.17
C ILE A 507 -56.35 -36.53 -61.94
N ARG A 508 -56.65 -35.78 -60.87
CA ARG A 508 -57.80 -34.84 -60.74
C ARG A 508 -57.71 -34.15 -59.37
N MET A 509 -57.49 -32.85 -59.18
CA MET A 509 -58.18 -31.62 -59.64
C MET A 509 -57.44 -30.47 -58.90
N LEU A 510 -56.84 -29.40 -59.46
CA LEU A 510 -57.35 -28.32 -60.30
C LEU A 510 -56.16 -27.43 -60.73
N GLY A 511 -56.12 -27.00 -62.01
CA GLY A 511 -55.34 -25.83 -62.47
C GLY A 511 -56.12 -24.51 -62.31
N PRO A 512 -55.66 -23.33 -62.84
CA PRO A 512 -54.97 -23.19 -64.13
C PRO A 512 -53.85 -22.10 -64.24
N GLY A 513 -53.13 -22.09 -65.39
CA GLY A 513 -52.45 -20.91 -65.97
C GLY A 513 -50.91 -20.97 -66.01
N SER A 514 -50.29 -21.84 -66.81
CA SER A 514 -49.73 -21.59 -68.17
C SER A 514 -48.77 -20.39 -68.30
N GLY A 515 -47.49 -20.69 -68.49
CA GLY A 515 -46.46 -19.74 -68.92
C GLY A 515 -45.14 -20.43 -69.20
N SER A 516 -45.05 -21.08 -70.37
CA SER A 516 -43.86 -21.70 -70.94
C SER A 516 -42.73 -20.69 -71.14
N ALA A 517 -41.55 -20.97 -70.60
CA ALA A 517 -40.29 -20.50 -71.17
C ALA A 517 -39.18 -21.49 -70.84
N SER A 518 -38.48 -21.90 -71.89
CA SER A 518 -37.33 -22.77 -71.92
C SER A 518 -36.28 -22.41 -70.87
N TYR A 519 -35.83 -23.39 -70.09
CA TYR A 519 -34.52 -23.29 -69.45
C TYR A 519 -33.46 -23.35 -70.55
N GLU A 520 -33.06 -22.18 -71.06
CA GLU A 520 -31.71 -21.99 -71.58
C GLU A 520 -30.75 -22.33 -70.45
N ALA A 521 -29.73 -23.14 -70.73
CA ALA A 521 -28.71 -23.46 -69.76
C ALA A 521 -28.10 -22.13 -69.27
N MET A 522 -28.37 -21.79 -68.02
CA MET A 522 -27.75 -20.64 -67.35
C MET A 522 -26.42 -21.12 -66.79
N ASP A 523 -25.36 -20.35 -67.01
CA ASP A 523 -24.15 -20.53 -66.23
C ASP A 523 -24.33 -19.73 -64.93
N TYR A 524 -24.03 -20.37 -63.81
CA TYR A 524 -24.06 -19.76 -62.48
C TYR A 524 -22.65 -19.61 -61.95
N GLU A 525 -22.36 -18.46 -61.39
CA GLU A 525 -21.07 -18.21 -60.74
C GLU A 525 -21.30 -17.58 -59.37
N VAL A 526 -20.51 -18.02 -58.40
CA VAL A 526 -20.67 -17.65 -56.99
C VAL A 526 -19.44 -16.88 -56.55
N GLU A 527 -19.67 -15.69 -56.01
CA GLU A 527 -18.64 -14.85 -55.40
C GLU A 527 -18.90 -14.73 -53.90
N THR A 528 -17.85 -14.84 -53.10
CA THR A 528 -17.95 -14.76 -51.63
C THR A 528 -17.16 -13.57 -51.13
N ILE A 529 -17.83 -12.69 -50.37
CA ILE A 529 -17.22 -11.51 -49.77
C ILE A 529 -17.15 -11.74 -48.27
N PRO A 530 -15.94 -11.86 -47.68
CA PRO A 530 -15.80 -11.94 -46.24
C PRO A 530 -16.19 -10.59 -45.61
N HIS A 531 -16.80 -10.62 -44.42
CA HIS A 531 -17.01 -9.41 -43.63
C HIS A 531 -15.66 -8.85 -43.18
N ASN A 532 -15.62 -7.55 -42.91
CA ASN A 532 -14.42 -6.92 -42.36
C ASN A 532 -14.17 -7.40 -40.91
N VAL A 533 -12.99 -7.09 -40.35
CA VAL A 533 -12.64 -7.43 -38.94
C VAL A 533 -13.60 -6.85 -37.89
N SER A 534 -14.46 -5.89 -38.27
CA SER A 534 -15.51 -5.32 -37.42
C SER A 534 -16.85 -6.06 -37.51
N GLY A 535 -16.96 -7.10 -38.35
CA GLY A 535 -18.18 -7.89 -38.55
C GLY A 535 -19.21 -7.21 -39.45
N GLU A 536 -18.85 -6.16 -40.19
CA GLU A 536 -19.73 -5.50 -41.17
C GLU A 536 -19.40 -5.95 -42.60
N VAL A 537 -20.42 -5.97 -43.47
CA VAL A 537 -20.24 -6.27 -44.90
C VAL A 537 -19.34 -5.21 -45.53
N ASP A 538 -18.25 -5.64 -46.19
CA ASP A 538 -17.41 -4.73 -46.98
C ASP A 538 -18.19 -4.22 -48.22
N ALA A 539 -18.91 -3.12 -48.03
CA ALA A 539 -19.76 -2.49 -49.04
C ALA A 539 -18.96 -2.01 -50.26
N ALA A 540 -17.66 -1.69 -50.08
CA ALA A 540 -16.78 -1.28 -51.17
C ALA A 540 -16.39 -2.49 -52.03
N ALA A 541 -16.06 -3.63 -51.42
CA ALA A 541 -15.82 -4.88 -52.13
C ALA A 541 -17.06 -5.36 -52.89
N MET A 542 -18.24 -5.30 -52.25
CA MET A 542 -19.51 -5.66 -52.87
C MET A 542 -19.86 -4.80 -54.08
N SER A 543 -19.73 -3.48 -53.95
CA SER A 543 -19.99 -2.55 -55.06
C SER A 543 -19.04 -2.79 -56.23
N LYS A 544 -17.77 -3.12 -55.94
CA LYS A 544 -16.77 -3.43 -56.96
C LYS A 544 -17.09 -4.73 -57.72
N ILE A 545 -17.49 -5.78 -57.02
CA ILE A 545 -17.87 -7.07 -57.62
C ILE A 545 -19.15 -6.94 -58.45
N LEU A 546 -20.17 -6.23 -57.94
CA LEU A 546 -21.39 -5.93 -58.67
C LEU A 546 -21.11 -5.16 -59.97
N ALA A 547 -20.28 -4.12 -59.90
CA ALA A 547 -19.93 -3.33 -61.08
C ALA A 547 -19.13 -4.15 -62.11
N ALA A 548 -18.21 -5.01 -61.65
CA ALA A 548 -17.43 -5.89 -62.52
C ALA A 548 -18.33 -6.93 -63.21
N ARG A 549 -19.16 -7.64 -62.44
CA ARG A 549 -20.04 -8.70 -62.97
C ARG A 549 -21.15 -8.13 -63.86
N ALA A 550 -21.71 -6.97 -63.53
CA ALA A 550 -22.66 -6.27 -64.39
C ALA A 550 -22.04 -5.85 -65.73
N LYS A 551 -20.77 -5.40 -65.74
CA LYS A 551 -20.03 -5.08 -66.98
C LYS A 551 -19.84 -6.31 -67.87
N ASP A 552 -19.64 -7.47 -67.27
CA ASP A 552 -19.50 -8.76 -67.96
C ASP A 552 -20.85 -9.37 -68.37
N GLY A 553 -21.96 -8.67 -68.13
CA GLY A 553 -23.32 -9.08 -68.52
C GLY A 553 -23.90 -10.16 -67.63
N TRP A 554 -23.38 -10.33 -66.42
CA TRP A 554 -23.97 -11.18 -65.38
C TRP A 554 -25.02 -10.41 -64.61
N LYS A 555 -26.13 -11.09 -64.28
CA LYS A 555 -27.20 -10.54 -63.47
C LYS A 555 -27.12 -11.13 -62.07
N LEU A 556 -27.21 -10.30 -61.04
CA LEU A 556 -27.32 -10.81 -59.67
C LEU A 556 -28.66 -11.54 -59.53
N HIS A 557 -28.62 -12.84 -59.25
CA HIS A 557 -29.80 -13.66 -59.04
C HIS A 557 -30.22 -13.65 -57.57
N SER A 558 -29.27 -13.91 -56.67
CA SER A 558 -29.54 -13.95 -55.23
C SER A 558 -28.33 -13.50 -54.41
N LEU A 559 -28.59 -12.77 -53.33
CA LEU A 559 -27.61 -12.37 -52.33
C LEU A 559 -28.00 -13.03 -51.01
N ILE A 560 -27.08 -13.77 -50.43
CA ILE A 560 -27.28 -14.54 -49.19
C ILE A 560 -26.29 -14.00 -48.17
N ASN A 561 -26.80 -13.43 -47.08
CA ASN A 561 -25.98 -13.05 -45.94
C ASN A 561 -25.87 -14.26 -44.99
N ASP A 562 -24.72 -14.93 -44.98
CA ASP A 562 -24.43 -16.08 -44.09
C ASP A 562 -23.84 -15.51 -42.79
N GLU A 563 -24.71 -14.94 -41.94
CA GLU A 563 -24.40 -14.55 -40.56
C GLU A 563 -24.36 -15.82 -39.70
N GLY A 564 -23.15 -16.32 -39.46
CA GLY A 564 -22.89 -17.70 -39.06
C GLY A 564 -23.15 -18.04 -37.60
N GLY A 565 -24.08 -17.36 -36.90
CA GLY A 565 -24.32 -17.70 -35.50
C GLY A 565 -25.32 -16.83 -34.76
N ARG A 566 -26.62 -17.04 -34.99
CA ARG A 566 -27.74 -16.90 -34.04
C ARG A 566 -29.02 -16.81 -34.86
N MET A 567 -29.88 -17.83 -34.75
CA MET A 567 -31.35 -17.72 -34.85
C MET A 567 -31.92 -19.14 -34.84
N LEU A 568 -32.31 -19.60 -33.65
CA LEU A 568 -33.69 -20.05 -33.33
C LEU A 568 -33.70 -20.78 -31.98
N ALA A 569 -34.08 -20.03 -30.94
CA ALA A 569 -34.79 -20.58 -29.80
C ALA A 569 -36.30 -20.41 -30.06
N SER A 570 -37.10 -21.40 -29.66
CA SER A 570 -38.56 -21.37 -29.45
C SER A 570 -39.46 -22.15 -30.43
N MET A 571 -40.27 -23.02 -29.82
CA MET A 571 -41.41 -23.82 -30.28
C MET A 571 -41.16 -25.19 -30.95
N GLY A 572 -41.41 -26.23 -30.15
CA GLY A 572 -42.29 -27.33 -30.57
C GLY A 572 -41.61 -28.57 -31.14
N THR A 573 -41.25 -29.49 -30.24
CA THR A 573 -41.16 -30.94 -30.44
C THR A 573 -40.43 -31.50 -31.66
N THR A 574 -39.36 -32.21 -31.29
CA THR A 574 -38.78 -33.39 -31.94
C THR A 574 -38.07 -33.19 -33.28
N ALA A 575 -36.84 -33.71 -33.25
CA ALA A 575 -35.93 -33.84 -34.38
C ALA A 575 -35.32 -32.53 -34.87
N THR A 576 -34.31 -32.08 -34.15
CA THR A 576 -33.07 -31.70 -34.85
C THR A 576 -32.65 -32.88 -35.78
N PHE A 577 -32.21 -32.62 -36.99
CA PHE A 577 -30.98 -33.23 -37.49
C PHE A 577 -30.46 -32.22 -38.48
N SER A 578 -29.69 -31.30 -37.92
CA SER A 578 -28.31 -31.09 -38.31
C SER A 578 -27.98 -31.67 -39.68
N LEU A 579 -27.88 -30.78 -40.67
CA LEU A 579 -26.91 -30.98 -41.73
C LEU A 579 -25.65 -30.20 -41.34
N ALA A 580 -24.66 -30.99 -40.93
CA ALA A 580 -23.23 -30.88 -41.22
C ALA A 580 -22.54 -29.57 -40.80
N SER A 581 -21.68 -29.62 -39.79
CA SER A 581 -20.33 -30.23 -39.83
C SER A 581 -19.45 -29.64 -40.93
N GLY A 582 -18.60 -28.74 -40.47
CA GLY A 582 -17.44 -28.20 -41.17
C GLY A 582 -16.80 -27.17 -40.24
N ALA A 583 -15.79 -27.57 -39.46
CA ALA A 583 -14.89 -26.64 -38.81
C ALA A 583 -14.08 -25.91 -39.90
N LYS A 584 -14.69 -24.88 -40.48
CA LYS A 584 -14.01 -23.67 -40.94
C LYS A 584 -14.50 -22.62 -39.96
N MET A 585 -13.65 -21.73 -39.44
CA MET A 585 -14.17 -20.50 -38.86
C MET A 585 -15.14 -19.94 -39.89
N LYS A 586 -16.45 -19.97 -39.61
CA LYS A 586 -17.45 -19.37 -40.50
C LYS A 586 -17.27 -17.89 -40.30
N GLU A 587 -16.36 -17.32 -41.09
CA GLU A 587 -16.32 -15.89 -41.32
C GLU A 587 -17.69 -15.52 -41.84
N ASP A 588 -18.35 -14.58 -41.16
CA ASP A 588 -19.55 -13.96 -41.69
C ASP A 588 -19.20 -13.53 -43.11
N ARG A 589 -20.05 -13.89 -44.07
CA ARG A 589 -19.78 -13.63 -45.48
C ARG A 589 -21.05 -13.42 -46.24
N VAL A 590 -20.96 -12.54 -47.22
CA VAL A 590 -22.03 -12.34 -48.20
C VAL A 590 -21.69 -13.19 -49.40
N ILE A 591 -22.59 -14.11 -49.72
CA ILE A 591 -22.51 -14.96 -50.91
C ILE A 591 -23.40 -14.33 -51.98
N MET A 592 -22.81 -13.97 -53.11
CA MET A 592 -23.51 -13.39 -54.25
C MET A 592 -23.53 -14.41 -55.37
N VAL A 593 -24.73 -14.82 -55.78
CA VAL A 593 -24.91 -15.75 -56.90
C VAL A 593 -25.34 -14.95 -58.12
N PHE A 594 -24.55 -15.05 -59.18
CA PHE A 594 -24.81 -14.41 -60.44
C PHE A 594 -25.23 -15.43 -61.48
N GLU A 595 -26.21 -15.06 -62.30
CA GLU A 595 -26.67 -15.86 -63.43
C GLU A 595 -26.36 -15.15 -64.74
N LYS A 596 -26.05 -15.93 -65.77
CA LYS A 596 -25.95 -15.43 -67.13
C LYS A 596 -26.42 -16.50 -68.12
N PRO A 597 -27.27 -16.14 -69.08
CA PRO A 597 -27.67 -17.06 -70.14
C PRO A 597 -26.45 -17.42 -70.99
N LYS A 598 -26.22 -18.73 -71.16
CA LYS A 598 -25.09 -19.26 -71.93
C LYS A 598 -25.27 -18.87 -73.38
N LYS A 599 -24.38 -18.01 -73.89
CA LYS A 599 -24.37 -17.64 -75.31
C LYS A 599 -24.12 -18.90 -76.14
N LYS A 600 -25.08 -19.25 -76.99
CA LYS A 600 -24.96 -20.32 -78.00
C LYS A 600 -23.83 -20.06 -78.98
#